data_AF-A0A9D6TTQ9-F1
#
_entry.id   AF-A0A9D6TTQ9-F1
#
_cell.length_a   1.000
_cell.length_b   1.000
_cell.length_c   1.000
_cell.angle_alpha   90.00
_cell.angle_beta   90.00
_cell.angle_gamma   90.00
#
_symmetry.space_group_name_H-M   'P 1'
#
loop_
_entity.id
_entity.type
_entity.pdbx_description
1 polymer ?
#
loop_
_entity_poly.entity_id
_entity_poly.type
_entity_poly.pdbx_seq_one_letter_code
_entity_poly.pdbx_strand_id
1 'polypeptide(L)'
;PRTALNLYAESSAVLGWLLGEARADLVRHTLSRAEIVLASDLTLVEWDRILIRRQAAGTLSGAAAIRLHGDLGAAARRWSIMRIEGDVVGGGGGLLFAG
;
A
#
# COMPACT_ATOMS: atom_id res chain seq x y z
N PRO A 1 28.28 -11.82 9.50
CA PRO A 1 26.96 -12.10 8.88
C PRO A 1 26.19 -10.80 8.61
N ARG A 2 25.85 -10.52 7.34
CA ARG A 2 24.87 -9.47 7.03
C ARG A 2 23.50 -10.02 7.44
N THR A 3 22.81 -9.37 8.37
CA THR A 3 21.43 -9.72 8.71
C THR A 3 20.58 -9.58 7.44
N ALA A 4 19.87 -10.65 7.05
CA ALA A 4 18.87 -10.59 6.00
C ALA A 4 17.83 -9.52 6.36
N LEU A 5 17.59 -8.56 5.45
CA LEU A 5 16.59 -7.52 5.67
C LEU A 5 15.25 -8.00 5.10
N ASN A 6 14.41 -8.54 5.98
CA ASN A 6 13.04 -8.92 5.66
C ASN A 6 12.10 -7.79 6.11
N LEU A 7 11.29 -7.28 5.20
CA LEU A 7 10.37 -6.17 5.47
C LEU A 7 8.93 -6.63 5.37
N TYR A 8 8.09 -6.10 6.26
CA TYR A 8 6.65 -6.10 6.07
C TYR A 8 6.24 -4.76 5.45
N ALA A 9 5.64 -4.80 4.26
CA ALA A 9 5.16 -3.63 3.55
C ALA A 9 3.73 -3.31 3.98
N GLU A 10 3.59 -2.41 4.95
CA GLU A 10 2.29 -1.90 5.39
C GLU A 10 1.65 -0.94 4.39
N SER A 11 0.32 -0.82 4.46
CA SER A 11 -0.44 -0.06 3.49
C SER A 11 -0.07 1.43 3.46
N SER A 12 0.09 2.06 4.61
CA SER A 12 0.45 3.48 4.73
C SER A 12 1.85 3.81 4.17
N ALA A 13 2.84 2.95 4.37
CA ALA A 13 4.21 3.17 3.90
C ALA A 13 4.31 3.14 2.38
N VAL A 14 3.64 2.16 1.75
CA VAL A 14 3.62 2.02 0.30
C VAL A 14 2.78 3.12 -0.35
N LEU A 15 1.66 3.52 0.26
CA LEU A 15 0.89 4.67 -0.21
C LEU A 15 1.70 5.96 -0.17
N GLY A 16 2.44 6.20 0.91
CA GLY A 16 3.33 7.36 1.01
C GLY A 16 4.38 7.38 -0.11
N TRP A 17 4.92 6.22 -0.48
CA TRP A 17 5.79 6.09 -1.65
C TRP A 17 5.06 6.42 -2.97
N LEU A 18 3.92 5.78 -3.23
CA LEU A 18 3.20 5.94 -4.49
C LEU A 18 2.70 7.36 -4.73
N LEU A 19 2.31 8.04 -3.65
CA LEU A 19 1.72 9.36 -3.70
C LEU A 19 2.79 10.46 -3.65
N GLY A 20 4.07 10.09 -3.63
CA GLY A 20 5.18 11.04 -3.59
C GLY A 20 5.23 11.83 -2.29
N GLU A 21 4.71 11.27 -1.19
CA GLU A 21 4.71 11.90 0.12
C GLU A 21 6.14 11.90 0.72
N ALA A 22 6.31 12.62 1.82
CA ALA A 22 7.60 12.69 2.49
C ALA A 22 8.15 11.28 2.77
N ARG A 23 9.41 11.03 2.38
CA ARG A 23 10.13 9.74 2.47
C ARG A 23 9.79 8.69 1.38
N ALA A 24 9.09 9.06 0.31
CA ALA A 24 8.82 8.15 -0.82
C ALA A 24 10.08 7.46 -1.36
N ASP A 25 11.16 8.21 -1.57
CA ASP A 25 12.44 7.66 -2.05
C ASP A 25 13.09 6.71 -1.05
N LEU A 26 12.97 7.00 0.25
CA LEU A 26 13.49 6.13 1.31
C LEU A 26 12.73 4.81 1.36
N VAL A 27 11.40 4.85 1.25
CA VAL A 27 10.56 3.65 1.21
C VAL A 27 10.91 2.82 -0.03
N ARG A 28 10.97 3.44 -1.21
CA ARG A 28 11.37 2.78 -2.46
C ARG A 28 12.75 2.14 -2.34
N HIS A 29 13.74 2.88 -1.82
CA HIS A 29 15.09 2.38 -1.61
C HIS A 29 15.10 1.16 -0.67
N THR A 30 14.39 1.26 0.45
CA THR A 30 14.35 0.22 1.48
C THR A 30 13.67 -1.05 0.95
N LEU A 31 12.53 -0.93 0.26
CA LEU A 31 11.86 -2.05 -0.40
C LEU A 31 12.72 -2.69 -1.49
N SER A 32 13.48 -1.90 -2.25
CA SER A 32 14.34 -2.42 -3.33
C SER A 32 15.54 -3.22 -2.83
N ARG A 33 15.95 -3.02 -1.57
CA ARG A 33 17.11 -3.66 -0.94
C ARG A 33 16.73 -4.79 0.01
N ALA A 34 15.45 -4.97 0.28
CA ALA A 34 14.96 -6.07 1.08
C ALA A 34 15.23 -7.40 0.36
N GLU A 35 15.64 -8.39 1.13
CA GLU A 35 15.80 -9.75 0.64
C GLU A 35 14.44 -10.38 0.41
N ILE A 36 13.52 -10.16 1.34
CA ILE A 36 12.12 -10.55 1.25
C ILE A 36 11.26 -9.34 1.63
N VAL A 37 10.26 -9.05 0.80
CA VAL A 37 9.16 -8.15 1.16
C VAL A 37 7.92 -9.00 1.34
N LEU A 38 7.33 -8.96 2.53
CA LEU A 38 6.05 -9.57 2.85
C LEU A 38 4.96 -8.49 2.81
N ALA A 39 3.82 -8.81 2.23
CA ALA A 39 2.62 -7.95 2.28
C ALA A 39 1.37 -8.81 2.42
N SER A 40 0.27 -8.25 2.92
CA SER A 40 -1.02 -8.94 2.92
C SER A 40 -1.81 -8.68 1.64
N ASP A 41 -2.72 -9.57 1.27
CA ASP A 41 -3.71 -9.31 0.23
C ASP A 41 -4.65 -8.14 0.60
N LEU A 42 -5.00 -7.99 1.89
CA LEU A 42 -5.72 -6.83 2.42
C LEU A 42 -5.01 -5.51 2.08
N THR A 43 -3.68 -5.49 2.19
CA THR A 43 -2.86 -4.32 1.86
C THR A 43 -3.02 -3.91 0.38
N LEU A 44 -3.10 -4.89 -0.53
CA LEU A 44 -3.35 -4.63 -1.96
C LEU A 44 -4.74 -4.04 -2.19
N VAL A 45 -5.76 -4.53 -1.47
CA VAL A 45 -7.15 -4.05 -1.55
C VAL A 45 -7.28 -2.62 -1.03
N GLU A 46 -6.62 -2.28 0.09
CA GLU A 46 -6.64 -0.93 0.65
C GLU A 46 -6.03 0.10 -0.31
N TRP A 47 -4.97 -0.27 -1.02
CA TRP A 47 -4.34 0.61 -2.01
C TRP A 47 -5.22 0.89 -3.20
N ASP A 48 -5.81 -0.15 -3.77
CA ASP A 48 -6.76 -0.04 -4.88
C ASP A 48 -7.91 0.91 -4.50
N ARG A 49 -8.48 0.71 -3.31
CA ARG A 49 -9.54 1.60 -2.78
C ARG A 49 -9.11 3.05 -2.65
N ILE A 50 -7.87 3.33 -2.24
CA ILE A 50 -7.37 4.69 -2.07
C ILE A 50 -7.12 5.37 -3.40
N LEU A 51 -6.56 4.67 -4.39
CA LEU A 51 -6.38 5.20 -5.74
C LEU A 51 -7.74 5.53 -6.38
N ILE A 52 -8.71 4.60 -6.28
CA ILE A 52 -10.08 4.82 -6.76
C ILE A 52 -10.72 6.03 -6.07
N ARG A 53 -10.63 6.13 -4.74
CA ARG A 53 -11.19 7.27 -3.98
C ARG A 53 -10.55 8.59 -4.36
N ARG A 54 -9.22 8.64 -4.51
CA ARG A 54 -8.52 9.87 -4.90
C ARG A 54 -8.84 10.30 -6.33
N GLN A 55 -9.03 9.33 -7.24
CA GLN A 55 -9.49 9.61 -8.60
C GLN A 55 -10.92 10.15 -8.60
N ALA A 56 -11.84 9.52 -7.85
CA ALA A 56 -13.22 9.99 -7.72
C ALA A 56 -13.30 11.39 -7.08
N ALA A 57 -12.40 11.72 -6.15
CA ALA A 57 -12.29 13.03 -5.53
C ALA A 57 -11.61 14.10 -6.43
N GLY A 58 -11.15 13.74 -7.63
CA GLY A 58 -10.44 14.65 -8.53
C GLY A 58 -9.02 15.02 -8.08
N THR A 59 -8.53 14.41 -7.00
CA THR A 59 -7.19 14.64 -6.43
C THR A 59 -6.09 13.80 -7.10
N LEU A 60 -6.48 12.87 -7.98
CA LEU A 60 -5.59 12.04 -8.78
C LEU A 60 -6.15 11.95 -10.20
N SER A 61 -5.35 12.31 -11.21
CA SER A 61 -5.79 12.19 -12.61
C SER A 61 -5.87 10.71 -13.03
N GLY A 62 -6.74 10.39 -13.99
CA GLY A 62 -6.85 9.02 -14.50
C GLY A 62 -5.52 8.48 -15.07
N ALA A 63 -4.75 9.32 -15.76
CA ALA A 63 -3.41 8.95 -16.24
C ALA A 63 -2.43 8.67 -15.08
N ALA A 64 -2.51 9.42 -13.98
CA ALA A 64 -1.70 9.16 -12.80
C ALA A 64 -2.14 7.87 -12.10
N ALA A 65 -3.44 7.61 -11.97
CA ALA A 65 -3.96 6.38 -11.40
C ALA A 65 -3.48 5.14 -12.18
N ILE A 66 -3.58 5.15 -13.51
CA ILE A 66 -3.09 4.05 -14.37
C ILE A 66 -1.60 3.80 -14.15
N ARG A 67 -0.79 4.86 -14.11
CA ARG A 67 0.66 4.74 -13.85
C ARG A 67 0.93 4.12 -12.48
N LEU A 68 0.26 4.60 -11.43
CA LEU A 68 0.45 4.08 -10.06
C LEU A 68 0.02 2.62 -9.93
N HIS A 69 -1.05 2.20 -10.60
CA HIS A 69 -1.43 0.79 -10.68
C HIS A 69 -0.36 -0.06 -11.38
N GLY A 70 0.24 0.44 -12.46
CA GLY A 70 1.34 -0.22 -13.16
C GLY A 70 2.58 -0.40 -12.28
N ASP A 71 3.01 0.68 -11.62
CA ASP A 71 4.17 0.67 -10.72
C ASP A 71 3.96 -0.28 -9.53
N LEU A 72 2.74 -0.30 -8.98
CA LEU A 72 2.34 -1.21 -7.91
C LEU A 72 2.34 -2.67 -8.35
N GLY A 73 1.71 -2.97 -9.48
CA GLY A 73 1.66 -4.34 -10.00
C GLY A 73 3.06 -4.87 -10.28
N ALA A 74 3.96 -4.02 -10.79
CA ALA A 74 5.35 -4.38 -11.02
C ALA A 74 6.11 -4.65 -9.70
N ALA A 75 5.87 -3.84 -8.66
CA ALA A 75 6.50 -4.03 -7.35
C ALA A 75 5.98 -5.27 -6.62
N ALA A 76 4.65 -5.43 -6.54
CA ALA A 76 3.99 -6.53 -5.83
C ALA A 76 4.33 -7.91 -6.40
N ARG A 77 4.65 -8.01 -7.71
CA ARG A 77 5.16 -9.23 -8.35
C ARG A 77 6.44 -9.79 -7.71
N ARG A 78 7.18 -8.97 -6.96
CA ARG A 78 8.43 -9.36 -6.30
C ARG A 78 8.24 -9.67 -4.82
N TRP A 79 7.02 -9.58 -4.30
CA TRP A 79 6.73 -9.71 -2.87
C TRP A 79 6.06 -11.04 -2.57
N SER A 80 6.27 -11.52 -1.34
CA SER A 80 5.53 -12.64 -0.77
C SER A 80 4.20 -12.14 -0.22
N ILE A 81 3.11 -12.51 -0.89
CA ILE A 81 1.75 -12.11 -0.50
C ILE A 81 1.15 -13.15 0.45
N MET A 82 0.83 -12.70 1.67
CA MET A 82 0.11 -13.49 2.66
C MET A 82 -1.39 -13.27 2.48
N ARG A 83 -2.15 -14.35 2.31
CA ARG A 83 -3.61 -14.28 2.42
C ARG A 83 -3.99 -14.14 3.88
N ILE A 84 -4.78 -13.12 4.19
CA ILE A 84 -5.47 -13.02 5.48
C ILE A 84 -6.88 -13.59 5.26
N GLU A 85 -7.08 -14.87 5.62
CA GLU A 85 -8.43 -15.44 5.70
C GLU A 85 -9.18 -14.77 6.85
N GLY A 86 -10.34 -14.21 6.55
CA GLY A 86 -11.00 -13.23 7.40
C GLY A 86 -11.72 -13.82 8.61
N ASP A 87 -11.42 -13.25 9.78
CA ASP A 87 -12.46 -12.50 10.49
C ASP A 87 -11.87 -11.17 10.99
N VAL A 88 -12.01 -10.13 10.18
CA VAL A 88 -11.95 -8.74 10.63
C VAL A 88 -13.31 -8.13 10.34
N VAL A 89 -14.34 -8.62 11.06
CA VAL A 89 -15.59 -7.87 11.24
C VAL A 89 -15.26 -6.52 11.86
N GLY A 90 -15.79 -5.46 11.24
CA GLY A 90 -15.44 -4.08 11.50
C GLY A 90 -15.50 -3.69 12.98
N GLY A 91 -14.33 -3.39 13.55
CA GLY A 91 -14.18 -2.51 14.71
C GLY A 91 -14.28 -1.04 14.29
N GLY A 92 -15.29 -0.68 13.50
CA GLY A 92 -15.72 0.70 13.31
C GLY A 92 -16.46 1.15 14.56
N GLY A 93 -15.71 1.30 15.66
CA GLY A 93 -16.19 1.91 16.89
C GLY A 93 -16.75 3.29 16.57
N GLY A 94 -17.97 3.52 17.04
CA GLY A 94 -18.81 4.68 16.76
C GLY A 94 -18.06 6.02 16.75
N LEU A 95 -18.10 6.66 15.60
CA LEU A 95 -18.13 8.12 15.48
C LEU A 95 -19.39 8.47 14.71
N LEU A 96 -20.52 8.35 15.42
CA LEU A 96 -21.71 9.11 15.09
C LEU A 96 -21.42 10.57 15.45
N PHE A 97 -21.24 11.39 14.43
CA PHE A 97 -21.31 12.83 14.56
C PHE A 97 -22.79 13.24 14.75
N ALA A 98 -23.00 13.96 15.86
CA ALA A 98 -24.06 14.91 16.23
C ALA A 98 -25.38 14.99 15.42
N GLY A 99 -26.47 14.95 16.20
CA GLY A 99 -27.77 15.57 15.94
C GLY A 99 -28.49 15.76 17.27
#